data_AF-A0A937V8B0-F1
#
_entry.id   AF-A0A937V8B0-F1
#
_cell.length_a   1.000
_cell.length_b   1.000
_cell.length_c   1.000
_cell.angle_alpha   90.00
_cell.angle_beta   90.00
_cell.angle_gamma   90.00
#
_symmetry.space_group_name_H-M   'P 1'
#
loop_
_entity.id
_entity.type
_entity.pdbx_description
1 polymer ?
#
loop_
_entity_poly.entity_id
_entity_poly.type
_entity_poly.pdbx_seq_one_letter_code
_entity_poly.pdbx_strand_id
1 'polypeptide(L)'
;MTTILPRAPVEPAALLPPRAVPICVRLAAMFGGVLQQIGWLMLGFGMIFFYGFTLQSDWSGPMFTIMDTERATGTVVSVDYTNASENDAPVYRINYSFVAASGRKVEARAYATGYAPDPGQRLAVTYLRSQPDVARVDGMRRTTFGPLAAIAGIFPLIGAVMVAFGLREGWKANRLLGTGRLAFAKVTTVEPTNTTINNRPVMAVTLTFRAQDGASYEVTSKTNAPERLTDQTEELVLFDPDDPTYGAALDSLPGSPTVDTAGALRLGSSPLACLAALVLPGVTLLGNALYLFFRFTT
;
A
#
# COMPACT_ATOMS: atom_id res chain seq x y z
N MET A 1 -7.39 -57.73 -23.80
CA MET A 1 -7.50 -56.60 -22.86
C MET A 1 -6.10 -56.27 -22.39
N THR A 2 -5.51 -55.20 -22.93
CA THR A 2 -4.14 -54.78 -22.60
C THR A 2 -4.23 -53.86 -21.40
N THR A 3 -3.81 -54.35 -20.23
CA THR A 3 -3.73 -53.57 -19.00
C THR A 3 -2.68 -52.48 -19.20
N ILE A 4 -3.11 -51.25 -19.48
CA ILE A 4 -2.24 -50.08 -19.48
C ILE A 4 -1.85 -49.83 -18.02
N LEU A 5 -0.64 -50.22 -17.64
CA LEU A 5 -0.08 -49.84 -16.35
C LEU A 5 -0.07 -48.31 -16.28
N PRO A 6 -0.56 -47.70 -15.17
CA PRO A 6 -0.44 -46.26 -15.00
C PRO A 6 1.04 -45.90 -15.08
N ARG A 7 1.39 -45.07 -16.07
CA ARG A 7 2.72 -44.51 -16.21
C ARG A 7 3.01 -43.79 -14.90
N ALA A 8 3.97 -44.28 -14.10
CA ALA A 8 4.48 -43.48 -13.00
C ALA A 8 4.90 -42.13 -13.62
N PRO A 9 4.37 -40.99 -13.16
CA PRO A 9 4.86 -39.71 -13.63
C PRO A 9 6.31 -39.66 -13.18
N VAL A 10 7.25 -39.88 -14.10
CA VAL A 10 8.64 -39.57 -13.85
C VAL A 10 8.65 -38.06 -13.71
N GLU A 11 8.58 -37.59 -12.46
CA GLU A 11 8.76 -36.19 -12.12
C GLU A 11 10.08 -35.77 -12.77
N PRO A 12 10.07 -34.92 -13.81
CA PRO A 12 11.30 -34.45 -14.42
C PRO A 12 12.19 -33.93 -13.29
N ALA A 13 13.47 -34.32 -13.24
CA ALA A 13 14.37 -33.91 -12.16
C ALA A 13 14.42 -32.37 -11.97
N ALA A 14 14.08 -31.61 -13.01
CA ALA A 14 13.91 -30.15 -12.99
C ALA A 14 12.75 -29.64 -12.09
N LEU A 15 11.80 -30.51 -11.72
CA LEU A 15 10.67 -30.19 -10.85
C LEU A 15 10.97 -30.40 -9.36
N LEU A 16 12.08 -31.06 -9.01
CA LEU A 16 12.45 -31.30 -7.61
C LEU A 16 13.05 -30.05 -6.96
N PRO A 17 12.63 -29.68 -5.73
CA PRO A 17 13.28 -28.61 -4.99
C PRO A 17 14.65 -29.04 -4.44
N PRO A 18 15.60 -28.11 -4.26
CA PRO A 18 15.51 -26.67 -4.55
C PRO A 18 15.66 -26.34 -6.04
N ARG A 19 14.82 -25.43 -6.55
CA ARG A 19 14.81 -25.01 -7.96
C ARG A 19 15.45 -23.64 -8.18
N ALA A 20 16.16 -23.50 -9.29
CA ALA A 20 16.63 -22.22 -9.79
C ALA A 20 15.46 -21.43 -10.39
N VAL A 21 14.92 -20.46 -9.64
CA VAL A 21 13.84 -19.58 -10.12
C VAL A 21 14.46 -18.33 -10.78
N PRO A 22 14.18 -18.06 -12.07
CA PRO A 22 14.68 -16.86 -12.74
C PRO A 22 14.29 -15.59 -12.00
N ILE A 23 15.19 -14.60 -11.95
CA ILE A 23 14.94 -13.33 -11.25
C ILE A 23 13.68 -12.63 -11.75
N CYS A 24 13.40 -12.71 -13.05
CA CYS A 24 12.19 -12.13 -13.64
C CYS A 24 10.91 -12.76 -13.08
N VAL A 25 10.90 -14.08 -12.90
CA VAL A 25 9.77 -14.80 -12.28
C VAL A 25 9.65 -14.40 -10.82
N ARG A 26 10.77 -14.25 -10.09
CA ARG A 26 10.74 -13.82 -8.69
C ARG A 26 10.16 -12.42 -8.51
N LEU A 27 10.54 -11.48 -9.38
CA LEU A 27 10.08 -10.10 -9.35
C LEU A 27 8.61 -10.00 -9.79
N ALA A 28 8.19 -10.76 -10.80
CA ALA A 28 6.79 -10.85 -11.21
C ALA A 28 5.93 -11.49 -10.11
N ALA A 29 6.43 -12.51 -9.40
CA ALA A 29 5.75 -13.06 -8.23
C ALA A 29 5.71 -12.06 -7.06
N MET A 30 6.75 -11.24 -6.91
CA MET A 30 6.82 -10.29 -5.80
C MET A 30 6.08 -8.98 -6.05
N PHE A 31 5.84 -8.58 -7.30
CA PHE A 31 5.24 -7.28 -7.64
C PHE A 31 4.10 -7.35 -8.65
N GLY A 32 3.97 -8.43 -9.43
CA GLY A 32 3.03 -8.55 -10.53
C GLY A 32 1.60 -8.90 -10.15
N GLY A 33 1.29 -9.06 -8.86
CA GLY A 33 -0.08 -9.31 -8.40
C GLY A 33 -0.98 -8.10 -8.65
N VAL A 34 -2.22 -8.33 -9.12
CA VAL A 34 -3.20 -7.25 -9.39
C VAL A 34 -3.41 -6.37 -8.14
N LEU A 35 -3.56 -6.99 -6.96
CA LEU A 35 -3.71 -6.27 -5.70
C LEU A 35 -2.51 -5.36 -5.41
N GLN A 36 -1.29 -5.81 -5.71
CA GLN A 36 -0.09 -4.99 -5.53
C GLN A 36 -0.04 -3.83 -6.50
N GLN A 37 -0.36 -4.05 -7.78
CA GLN A 37 -0.35 -2.99 -8.79
C GLN A 37 -1.34 -1.89 -8.41
N ILE A 38 -2.56 -2.25 -7.99
CA ILE A 38 -3.54 -1.29 -7.49
C ILE A 38 -3.04 -0.62 -6.20
N GLY A 39 -2.44 -1.39 -5.28
CA GLY A 39 -1.86 -0.86 -4.05
C GLY A 39 -0.77 0.18 -4.30
N TRP A 40 0.17 -0.10 -5.22
CA TRP A 40 1.25 0.83 -5.59
C TRP A 40 0.73 2.08 -6.28
N LEU A 41 -0.31 1.96 -7.11
CA LEU A 41 -0.99 3.09 -7.72
C LEU A 41 -1.68 3.97 -6.67
N MET A 42 -2.49 3.38 -5.79
CA MET A 42 -3.15 4.09 -4.69
C MET A 42 -2.15 4.73 -3.73
N LEU A 43 -1.05 4.04 -3.42
CA LEU A 43 0.01 4.57 -2.58
C LEU A 43 0.66 5.77 -3.27
N GLY A 44 1.17 5.61 -4.49
CA GLY A 44 1.87 6.69 -5.20
C GLY A 44 0.99 7.91 -5.43
N PHE A 45 -0.22 7.71 -5.97
CA PHE A 45 -1.16 8.80 -6.20
C PHE A 45 -1.70 9.39 -4.89
N GLY A 46 -2.02 8.55 -3.90
CA GLY A 46 -2.49 8.98 -2.59
C GLY A 46 -1.47 9.83 -1.82
N MET A 47 -0.17 9.59 -2.02
CA MET A 47 0.88 10.40 -1.40
C MET A 47 0.84 11.87 -1.82
N ILE A 48 0.35 12.19 -3.04
CA ILE A 48 0.14 13.58 -3.48
C ILE A 48 -0.84 14.29 -2.54
N PHE A 49 -1.95 13.63 -2.20
CA PHE A 49 -2.94 14.18 -1.28
C PHE A 49 -2.42 14.23 0.15
N PHE A 50 -1.69 13.22 0.59
CA PHE A 50 -1.07 13.23 1.91
C PHE A 50 -0.11 14.42 2.08
N TYR A 51 0.73 14.69 1.09
CA TYR A 51 1.66 15.81 1.14
C TYR A 51 0.96 17.16 1.02
N GLY A 52 -0.06 17.28 0.17
CA GLY A 52 -0.80 18.52 -0.04
C GLY A 52 -1.75 18.88 1.09
N PHE A 53 -2.41 17.90 1.69
CA PHE A 53 -3.49 18.10 2.65
C PHE A 53 -3.13 17.61 4.05
N THR A 54 -2.75 16.34 4.20
CA THR A 54 -2.52 15.75 5.53
C THR A 54 -1.34 16.40 6.25
N LEU A 55 -0.20 16.60 5.59
CA LEU A 55 0.94 17.29 6.22
C LEU A 55 0.68 18.78 6.49
N GLN A 56 -0.35 19.37 5.86
CA GLN A 56 -0.75 20.76 6.01
C GLN A 56 -2.00 20.91 6.89
N SER A 57 -2.46 19.83 7.53
CA SER A 57 -3.65 19.81 8.39
C SER A 57 -3.30 20.18 9.83
N ASP A 58 -4.15 21.00 10.46
CA ASP A 58 -3.89 21.51 11.79
C ASP A 58 -4.36 20.53 12.87
N TRP A 59 -3.40 19.82 13.45
CA TRP A 59 -3.61 18.91 14.59
C TRP A 59 -3.29 19.56 15.94
N SER A 60 -3.08 20.87 15.99
CA SER A 60 -2.66 21.54 17.22
C SER A 60 -3.76 21.67 18.26
N GLY A 61 -5.04 21.56 17.87
CA GLY A 61 -6.19 21.65 18.79
C GLY A 61 -6.02 20.79 20.05
N PRO A 62 -5.92 19.45 19.93
CA PRO A 62 -5.68 18.56 21.07
C PRO A 62 -4.40 18.87 21.85
N MET A 63 -3.31 19.23 21.16
CA MET A 63 -2.03 19.57 21.80
C MET A 63 -2.18 20.75 22.77
N PHE A 64 -2.83 21.83 22.35
CA PHE A 64 -3.03 23.03 23.18
C PHE A 64 -4.03 22.84 24.31
N THR A 65 -4.85 21.78 24.27
CA THR A 65 -5.77 21.44 25.37
C THR A 65 -5.08 20.67 26.49
N ILE A 66 -4.08 19.85 26.15
CA ILE A 66 -3.43 18.93 27.11
C ILE A 66 -2.17 19.55 27.72
N MET A 67 -1.48 20.41 26.98
CA MET A 67 -0.19 20.98 27.38
C MET A 67 -0.34 22.27 28.20
N ASP A 68 0.69 22.60 28.98
CA ASP A 68 0.78 23.88 29.69
C ASP A 68 0.93 25.04 28.70
N THR A 69 -0.06 25.94 28.73
CA THR A 69 -0.19 27.03 27.77
C THR A 69 -0.28 28.37 28.48
N GLU A 70 0.13 29.41 27.78
CA GLU A 70 0.04 30.78 28.26
C GLU A 70 -0.50 31.68 27.15
N ARG A 71 -1.08 32.82 27.55
CA ARG A 71 -1.68 33.79 26.63
C ARG A 71 -0.85 35.05 26.56
N ALA A 72 -0.77 35.63 25.36
CA ALA A 72 -0.16 36.93 25.10
C ALA A 72 -0.98 37.71 24.06
N THR A 73 -0.70 39.01 23.95
CA THR A 73 -1.20 39.82 22.85
C THR A 73 -0.16 39.84 21.73
N GLY A 74 -0.53 39.34 20.57
CA GLY A 74 0.26 39.44 19.34
C GLY A 74 -0.14 40.63 18.49
N THR A 75 0.69 40.97 17.52
CA THR A 75 0.45 42.02 16.53
C THR A 75 0.67 41.46 15.14
N VAL A 76 -0.29 41.70 14.24
CA VAL A 76 -0.19 41.33 12.82
C VAL A 76 0.95 42.13 12.19
N VAL A 77 1.89 41.41 11.57
CA VAL A 77 3.03 41.98 10.85
C VAL A 77 2.68 42.13 9.37
N SER A 78 2.13 41.07 8.76
CA SER A 78 1.67 41.08 7.38
C SER A 78 0.63 40.00 7.13
N VAL A 79 -0.12 40.14 6.03
CA VAL A 79 -1.05 39.12 5.55
C VAL A 79 -0.75 38.83 4.09
N ASP A 80 -0.51 37.56 3.79
CA ASP A 80 -0.25 37.07 2.43
C ASP A 80 -1.43 36.24 1.91
N TYR A 81 -1.70 36.35 0.62
CA TYR A 81 -2.62 35.46 -0.07
C TYR A 81 -1.98 34.07 -0.24
N THR A 82 -2.75 33.01 0.01
CA THR A 82 -2.32 31.64 -0.33
C THR A 82 -3.00 31.18 -1.60
N ASN A 83 -2.45 30.19 -2.28
CA ASN A 83 -3.10 29.55 -3.42
C ASN A 83 -4.20 28.53 -3.02
N ALA A 84 -4.67 28.57 -1.77
CA ALA A 84 -5.66 27.64 -1.23
C ALA A 84 -7.00 28.34 -0.94
N SER A 85 -8.09 27.58 -1.10
CA SER A 85 -9.45 27.99 -0.76
C SER A 85 -10.20 26.85 -0.07
N GLU A 86 -11.21 27.20 0.72
CA GLU A 86 -12.10 26.28 1.41
C GLU A 86 -13.53 26.81 1.32
N ASN A 87 -14.46 26.02 0.75
CA ASN A 87 -15.83 26.44 0.46
C ASN A 87 -15.90 27.77 -0.31
N ASP A 88 -15.10 27.88 -1.38
CA ASP A 88 -14.93 29.07 -2.22
C ASP A 88 -14.42 30.33 -1.51
N ALA A 89 -14.03 30.24 -0.24
CA ALA A 89 -13.40 31.32 0.50
C ALA A 89 -11.87 31.16 0.46
N PRO A 90 -11.11 32.24 0.18
CA PRO A 90 -9.65 32.18 0.15
C PRO A 90 -9.09 31.94 1.54
N VAL A 91 -7.98 31.20 1.62
CA VAL A 91 -7.20 31.04 2.84
C VAL A 91 -6.08 32.08 2.86
N TYR A 92 -5.97 32.85 3.94
CA TYR A 92 -4.93 33.84 4.15
C TYR A 92 -3.85 33.30 5.08
N ARG A 93 -2.60 33.70 4.86
CA ARG A 93 -1.48 33.48 5.79
C ARG A 93 -1.20 34.77 6.55
N ILE A 94 -1.43 34.76 7.86
CA ILE A 94 -1.21 35.87 8.76
C ILE A 94 0.14 35.69 9.45
N ASN A 95 1.10 36.56 9.16
CA ASN A 95 2.35 36.64 9.91
C ASN A 95 2.16 37.58 11.09
N TYR A 96 2.51 37.13 12.30
CA TYR A 96 2.32 37.91 13.52
C TYR A 96 3.54 37.77 14.44
N SER A 97 3.67 38.72 15.37
CA SER A 97 4.69 38.65 16.41
C SER A 97 4.11 38.90 17.79
N PHE A 98 4.70 38.32 18.82
CA PHE A 98 4.31 38.52 20.21
C PHE A 98 5.54 38.41 21.13
N VAL A 99 5.39 38.82 22.39
CA VAL A 99 6.42 38.68 23.42
C VAL A 99 5.96 37.60 24.40
N ALA A 100 6.75 36.53 24.53
CA ALA A 100 6.51 35.47 25.50
C ALA A 100 6.81 35.94 26.93
N ALA A 101 6.34 35.20 27.94
CA ALA A 101 6.57 35.50 29.35
C ALA A 101 8.06 35.61 29.73
N SER A 102 8.94 34.95 28.98
CA SER A 102 10.39 35.06 29.13
C SER A 102 10.98 36.38 28.60
N GLY A 103 10.17 37.27 28.04
CA GLY A 103 10.61 38.48 27.34
C GLY A 103 11.08 38.24 25.90
N ARG A 104 11.13 36.98 25.43
CA ARG A 104 11.54 36.64 24.06
C ARG A 104 10.47 37.06 23.06
N LYS A 105 10.85 37.86 22.06
CA LYS A 105 10.02 38.13 20.89
C LYS A 105 9.97 36.87 20.01
N VAL A 106 8.76 36.45 19.65
CA VAL A 106 8.49 35.31 18.77
C VAL A 106 7.75 35.79 17.53
N GLU A 107 8.15 35.28 16.37
CA GLU A 107 7.48 35.52 15.09
C GLU A 107 6.89 34.19 14.61
N ALA A 108 5.60 34.22 14.27
CA ALA A 108 4.85 33.03 13.97
C ALA A 108 3.81 33.30 12.86
N ARG A 109 3.15 32.22 12.43
CA ARG A 109 2.20 32.24 11.32
C ARG A 109 0.89 31.62 11.76
N ALA A 110 -0.21 32.17 11.29
CA ALA A 110 -1.56 31.64 11.44
C ALA A 110 -2.27 31.66 10.09
N TYR A 111 -3.34 30.89 9.97
CA TYR A 111 -4.16 30.80 8.78
C TYR A 111 -5.62 31.00 9.13
N ALA A 112 -6.31 31.80 8.31
CA ALA A 112 -7.73 32.07 8.43
C ALA A 112 -8.41 31.98 7.07
N THR A 113 -9.63 31.43 7.05
CA THR A 113 -10.44 31.28 5.84
C THR A 113 -11.42 32.45 5.74
N GLY A 114 -11.44 33.14 4.61
CA GLY A 114 -12.36 34.25 4.33
C GLY A 114 -12.14 35.53 5.15
N TYR A 115 -11.13 35.55 6.02
CA TYR A 115 -10.83 36.68 6.90
C TYR A 115 -9.34 37.04 6.85
N ALA A 116 -9.06 38.32 6.59
CA ALA A 116 -7.72 38.88 6.57
C ALA A 116 -7.67 40.06 7.57
N PRO A 117 -6.99 39.94 8.73
CA PRO A 117 -6.84 41.04 9.66
C PRO A 117 -5.90 42.12 9.11
N ASP A 118 -6.05 43.36 9.57
CA ASP A 118 -5.19 44.46 9.13
C ASP A 118 -3.79 44.38 9.77
N PRO A 119 -2.70 44.72 9.06
CA PRO A 119 -1.39 44.92 9.67
C PRO A 119 -1.45 45.89 10.85
N GLY A 120 -0.80 45.55 11.97
CA GLY A 120 -0.86 46.29 13.23
C GLY A 120 -2.02 45.90 14.15
N GLN A 121 -3.01 45.12 13.67
CA GLN A 121 -4.10 44.63 14.50
C GLN A 121 -3.56 43.73 15.63
N ARG A 122 -4.17 43.84 16.82
CA ARG A 122 -3.85 42.99 17.98
C ARG A 122 -4.64 41.69 17.94
N LEU A 123 -3.97 40.58 18.21
CA LEU A 123 -4.54 39.23 18.21
C LEU A 123 -4.31 38.56 19.59
N ALA A 124 -5.27 37.77 20.04
CA ALA A 124 -5.08 36.89 21.19
C ALA A 124 -4.26 35.67 20.76
N VAL A 125 -3.10 35.48 21.37
CA VAL A 125 -2.18 34.39 21.06
C VAL A 125 -2.09 33.45 22.25
N THR A 126 -2.25 32.16 22.00
CA THR A 126 -1.96 31.10 22.96
C THR A 126 -0.69 30.38 22.51
N TYR A 127 0.28 30.17 23.41
CA TYR A 127 1.55 29.49 23.12
C TYR A 127 1.92 28.46 24.20
N LEU A 128 2.75 27.47 23.86
CA LEU A 128 3.28 26.52 24.84
C LEU A 128 4.33 27.19 25.72
N ARG A 129 4.18 27.14 27.04
CA ARG A 129 5.11 27.82 27.97
C ARG A 129 6.55 27.31 27.82
N SER A 130 6.73 25.99 27.65
CA SER A 130 8.04 25.36 27.47
C SER A 130 8.65 25.57 26.08
N GLN A 131 7.83 25.87 25.06
CA GLN A 131 8.27 26.06 23.67
C GLN A 131 7.46 27.18 22.99
N PRO A 132 7.78 28.47 23.26
CA PRO A 132 6.99 29.60 22.75
C PRO A 132 6.87 29.70 21.23
N ASP A 133 7.75 29.05 20.47
CA ASP A 133 7.66 28.99 19.00
C ASP A 133 6.45 28.17 18.51
N VAL A 134 5.89 27.35 19.41
CA VAL A 134 4.63 26.63 19.20
C VAL A 134 3.49 27.52 19.71
N ALA A 135 3.01 28.40 18.84
CA ALA A 135 1.93 29.35 19.11
C ALA A 135 0.77 29.23 18.12
N ARG A 136 -0.42 29.64 18.56
CA ARG A 136 -1.64 29.78 17.74
C ARG A 136 -2.36 31.09 18.08
N VAL A 137 -3.05 31.65 17.10
CA VAL A 137 -4.01 32.74 17.33
C VAL A 137 -5.37 32.12 17.64
N ASP A 138 -6.04 32.63 18.67
CA ASP A 138 -7.36 32.13 19.07
C ASP A 138 -8.37 32.34 17.93
N GLY A 139 -9.08 31.27 17.55
CA GLY A 139 -10.01 31.25 16.42
C GLY A 139 -9.37 31.07 15.04
N MET A 140 -8.04 30.92 14.96
CA MET A 140 -7.31 30.66 13.72
C MET A 140 -6.55 29.33 13.77
N ARG A 141 -6.03 28.89 12.62
CA ARG A 141 -5.28 27.64 12.47
C ARG A 141 -3.78 27.91 12.39
N ARG A 142 -2.95 26.93 12.75
CA ARG A 142 -1.48 26.98 12.61
C ARG A 142 -0.99 26.55 11.23
N THR A 143 -1.80 25.82 10.49
CA THR A 143 -1.49 25.34 9.14
C THR A 143 -2.64 25.68 8.18
N THR A 144 -2.40 25.51 6.89
CA THR A 144 -3.32 25.93 5.82
C THR A 144 -4.70 25.30 5.94
N PHE A 145 -4.77 24.00 6.25
CA PHE A 145 -6.03 23.28 6.31
C PHE A 145 -6.41 22.88 7.73
N GLY A 146 -7.72 22.78 7.99
CA GLY A 146 -8.23 22.24 9.25
C GLY A 146 -7.97 20.74 9.41
N PRO A 147 -8.29 20.16 10.59
CA PRO A 147 -8.00 18.77 10.91
C PRO A 147 -8.68 17.77 9.97
N LEU A 148 -9.85 18.10 9.40
CA LEU A 148 -10.55 17.21 8.47
C LEU A 148 -9.77 16.93 7.18
N ALA A 149 -8.88 17.84 6.74
CA ALA A 149 -8.04 17.61 5.58
C ALA A 149 -7.08 16.43 5.78
N ALA A 150 -6.84 16.01 7.02
CA ALA A 150 -6.03 14.85 7.32
C ALA A 150 -6.65 13.52 6.87
N ILE A 151 -7.97 13.46 6.67
CA ILE A 151 -8.68 12.30 6.12
C ILE A 151 -8.12 11.89 4.75
N ALA A 152 -7.54 12.83 4.00
CA ALA A 152 -6.81 12.54 2.76
C ALA A 152 -5.67 11.52 2.94
N GLY A 153 -5.16 11.34 4.16
CA GLY A 153 -4.12 10.36 4.48
C GLY A 153 -4.61 8.90 4.45
N ILE A 154 -5.93 8.68 4.41
CA ILE A 154 -6.51 7.35 4.28
C ILE A 154 -6.15 6.71 2.94
N PHE A 155 -6.04 7.50 1.86
CA PHE A 155 -5.73 6.97 0.52
C PHE A 155 -4.38 6.23 0.46
N PRO A 156 -3.23 6.84 0.81
CA PRO A 156 -1.97 6.10 0.80
C PRO A 156 -1.94 5.00 1.86
N LEU A 157 -2.68 5.13 2.97
CA LEU A 157 -2.77 4.07 3.97
C LEU A 157 -3.42 2.80 3.40
N ILE A 158 -4.55 2.94 2.68
CA ILE A 158 -5.19 1.81 1.99
C ILE A 158 -4.22 1.19 0.98
N GLY A 159 -3.55 2.02 0.17
CA GLY A 159 -2.52 1.56 -0.77
C GLY A 159 -1.39 0.78 -0.09
N ALA A 160 -0.86 1.28 1.02
CA ALA A 160 0.19 0.64 1.80
C ALA A 160 -0.26 -0.73 2.36
N VAL A 161 -1.50 -0.83 2.87
CA VAL A 161 -2.07 -2.09 3.35
C VAL A 161 -2.17 -3.11 2.20
N MET A 162 -2.65 -2.70 1.02
CA MET A 162 -2.73 -3.57 -0.15
C MET A 162 -1.34 -4.04 -0.61
N VAL A 163 -0.35 -3.14 -0.63
CA VAL A 163 1.05 -3.48 -0.94
C VAL A 163 1.60 -4.50 0.06
N ALA A 164 1.37 -4.30 1.37
CA ALA A 164 1.84 -5.21 2.41
C ALA A 164 1.26 -6.62 2.27
N PHE A 165 -0.06 -6.75 2.09
CA PHE A 165 -0.69 -8.06 1.86
C PHE A 165 -0.20 -8.71 0.57
N GLY A 166 -0.09 -7.94 -0.52
CA GLY A 166 0.41 -8.48 -1.77
C GLY A 166 1.89 -8.90 -1.71
N LEU A 167 2.74 -8.18 -0.96
CA LEU A 167 4.14 -8.56 -0.74
C LEU A 167 4.25 -9.85 0.06
N ARG A 168 3.38 -10.02 1.07
CA ARG A 168 3.28 -11.27 1.83
C ARG A 168 2.93 -12.46 0.92
N GLU A 169 1.96 -12.30 0.03
CA GLU A 169 1.61 -13.33 -0.97
C GLU A 169 2.76 -13.57 -1.96
N GLY A 170 3.45 -12.51 -2.41
CA GLY A 170 4.60 -12.62 -3.29
C GLY A 170 5.81 -13.33 -2.64
N TRP A 171 6.03 -13.11 -1.35
CA TRP A 171 7.03 -13.86 -0.57
C TRP A 171 6.66 -15.33 -0.44
N LYS A 172 5.39 -15.63 -0.17
CA LYS A 172 4.87 -17.00 -0.19
C LYS A 172 5.09 -17.66 -1.54
N ALA A 173 4.72 -17.00 -2.63
CA ALA A 173 4.92 -17.48 -3.99
C ALA A 173 6.40 -17.75 -4.29
N ASN A 174 7.30 -16.83 -3.92
CA ASN A 174 8.74 -16.99 -4.14
C ASN A 174 9.34 -18.16 -3.36
N ARG A 175 8.90 -18.38 -2.12
CA ARG A 175 9.29 -19.56 -1.34
C ARG A 175 8.82 -20.83 -2.05
N LEU A 176 7.53 -20.92 -2.40
CA LEU A 176 6.95 -22.08 -3.06
C LEU A 176 7.60 -22.38 -4.43
N LEU A 177 7.91 -21.37 -5.22
CA LEU A 177 8.60 -21.54 -6.50
C LEU A 177 10.00 -22.14 -6.32
N GLY A 178 10.72 -21.70 -5.28
CA GLY A 178 12.09 -22.16 -4.98
C GLY A 178 12.16 -23.53 -4.31
N THR A 179 11.34 -23.77 -3.28
CA THR A 179 11.47 -24.95 -2.40
C THR A 179 10.24 -25.85 -2.37
N GLY A 180 9.12 -25.43 -2.96
CA GLY A 180 7.89 -26.22 -2.95
C GLY A 180 7.96 -27.46 -3.86
N ARG A 181 7.19 -28.49 -3.53
CA ARG A 181 6.97 -29.67 -4.38
C ARG A 181 5.72 -29.50 -5.22
N LEU A 182 5.69 -30.13 -6.38
CA LEU A 182 4.53 -30.12 -7.26
C LEU A 182 3.65 -31.33 -6.99
N ALA A 183 2.35 -31.14 -7.04
CA ALA A 183 1.38 -32.23 -7.08
C ALA A 183 0.24 -31.87 -8.02
N PHE A 184 -0.40 -32.90 -8.58
CA PHE A 184 -1.69 -32.75 -9.22
C PHE A 184 -2.77 -32.75 -8.14
N ALA A 185 -3.61 -31.72 -8.16
CA ALA A 185 -4.71 -31.54 -7.26
C ALA A 185 -6.03 -31.60 -8.02
N LYS A 186 -7.07 -32.12 -7.38
CA LYS A 186 -8.43 -32.11 -7.92
C LYS A 186 -9.22 -30.99 -7.26
N VAL A 187 -10.02 -30.28 -8.04
CA VAL A 187 -11.00 -29.33 -7.50
C VAL A 187 -12.03 -30.12 -6.70
N THR A 188 -12.18 -29.80 -5.42
CA THR A 188 -13.15 -30.43 -4.53
C THR A 188 -14.28 -29.51 -4.14
N THR A 189 -14.01 -28.21 -4.01
CA THR A 189 -15.02 -27.24 -3.58
C THR A 189 -14.84 -25.91 -4.31
N VAL A 190 -15.95 -25.30 -4.72
CA VAL A 190 -15.99 -23.97 -5.33
C VAL A 190 -17.12 -23.19 -4.66
N GLU A 191 -16.78 -22.22 -3.82
CA GLU A 191 -17.75 -21.48 -3.03
C GLU A 191 -17.61 -19.96 -3.22
N PRO A 192 -18.73 -19.21 -3.24
CA PRO A 192 -18.67 -17.76 -3.31
C PRO A 192 -18.10 -17.18 -2.01
N THR A 193 -17.26 -16.15 -2.13
CA THR A 193 -16.85 -15.33 -0.99
C THR A 193 -17.76 -14.11 -0.84
N ASN A 194 -17.57 -13.33 0.24
CA ASN A 194 -18.28 -12.06 0.45
C ASN A 194 -17.71 -10.89 -0.37
N THR A 195 -16.91 -11.16 -1.41
CA THR A 195 -16.25 -10.13 -2.23
C THR A 195 -16.68 -10.23 -3.69
N THR A 196 -16.99 -9.09 -4.30
CA THR A 196 -17.30 -8.98 -5.73
C THR A 196 -16.30 -8.02 -6.40
N ILE A 197 -15.88 -8.35 -7.61
CA ILE A 197 -15.01 -7.52 -8.44
C ILE A 197 -15.67 -7.40 -9.82
N ASN A 198 -15.97 -6.17 -10.25
CA ASN A 198 -16.68 -5.91 -11.52
C ASN A 198 -18.00 -6.69 -11.65
N ASN A 199 -18.82 -6.68 -10.59
CA ASN A 199 -20.09 -7.44 -10.50
C ASN A 199 -19.97 -8.96 -10.63
N ARG A 200 -18.76 -9.50 -10.52
CA ARG A 200 -18.50 -10.93 -10.50
C ARG A 200 -18.04 -11.37 -9.11
N PRO A 201 -18.65 -12.40 -8.49
CA PRO A 201 -18.22 -12.88 -7.19
C PRO A 201 -16.81 -13.46 -7.29
N VAL A 202 -15.99 -13.17 -6.27
CA VAL A 202 -14.74 -13.87 -6.04
C VAL A 202 -15.09 -15.22 -5.44
N MET A 203 -14.65 -16.30 -6.10
CA MET A 203 -14.85 -17.67 -5.65
C MET A 203 -13.61 -18.16 -4.90
N ALA A 204 -13.82 -18.93 -3.84
CA ALA A 204 -12.81 -19.75 -3.20
C ALA A 204 -12.85 -21.15 -3.83
N VAL A 205 -11.76 -21.54 -4.50
CA VAL A 205 -11.58 -22.85 -5.12
C VAL A 205 -10.63 -23.65 -4.24
N THR A 206 -11.14 -24.73 -3.64
CA THR A 206 -10.36 -25.68 -2.84
C THR A 206 -9.91 -26.83 -3.72
N LEU A 207 -8.61 -27.09 -3.65
CA LEU A 207 -7.90 -28.11 -4.42
C LEU A 207 -7.34 -29.14 -3.44
N THR A 208 -7.69 -30.41 -3.63
CA THR A 208 -7.20 -31.52 -2.79
C THR A 208 -6.14 -32.29 -3.55
N PHE A 209 -4.99 -32.52 -2.91
CA PHE A 209 -3.86 -33.26 -3.47
C PHE A 209 -3.31 -34.26 -2.46
N ARG A 210 -2.50 -35.21 -2.94
CA ARG A 210 -1.81 -36.18 -2.09
C ARG A 210 -0.34 -35.79 -1.97
N ALA A 211 0.15 -35.61 -0.75
CA ALA A 211 1.56 -35.35 -0.50
C ALA A 211 2.35 -36.67 -0.41
N GLN A 212 3.66 -36.57 -0.18
CA GLN A 212 4.59 -37.71 -0.26
C GLN A 212 4.55 -38.64 0.93
N ASP A 213 4.07 -38.15 2.07
CA ASP A 213 3.68 -38.98 3.21
C ASP A 213 2.45 -39.85 2.91
N GLY A 214 1.81 -39.66 1.75
CA GLY A 214 0.63 -40.36 1.31
C GLY A 214 -0.66 -39.82 1.91
N ALA A 215 -0.62 -38.74 2.71
CA ALA A 215 -1.80 -38.07 3.23
C ALA A 215 -2.38 -37.08 2.21
N SER A 216 -3.67 -36.78 2.37
CA SER A 216 -4.38 -35.81 1.53
C SER A 216 -4.40 -34.45 2.22
N TYR A 217 -4.12 -33.40 1.45
CA TYR A 217 -4.07 -32.02 1.88
C TYR A 217 -4.89 -31.13 0.95
N GLU A 218 -5.26 -29.96 1.46
CA GLU A 218 -6.07 -28.98 0.73
C GLU A 218 -5.37 -27.63 0.67
N VAL A 219 -5.50 -26.97 -0.48
CA VAL A 219 -5.11 -25.59 -0.68
C VAL A 219 -6.26 -24.82 -1.29
N THR A 220 -6.50 -23.60 -0.79
CA THR A 220 -7.57 -22.74 -1.30
C THR A 220 -6.98 -21.57 -2.07
N SER A 221 -7.43 -21.39 -3.31
CA SER A 221 -7.14 -20.21 -4.13
C SER A 221 -8.39 -19.35 -4.29
N LYS A 222 -8.24 -18.02 -4.18
CA LYS A 222 -9.35 -17.08 -4.40
C LYS A 222 -9.22 -16.42 -5.76
N THR A 223 -10.25 -16.48 -6.58
CA THR A 223 -10.23 -15.93 -7.95
C THR A 223 -11.60 -15.41 -8.37
N ASN A 224 -11.65 -14.36 -9.19
CA ASN A 224 -12.87 -13.92 -9.88
C ASN A 224 -13.04 -14.57 -11.26
N ALA A 225 -12.14 -15.50 -11.64
CA ALA A 225 -12.19 -16.31 -12.84
C ALA A 225 -12.02 -17.79 -12.48
N PRO A 226 -12.97 -18.39 -11.74
CA PRO A 226 -12.90 -19.79 -11.30
C PRO A 226 -12.71 -20.77 -12.45
N GLU A 227 -13.24 -20.45 -13.63
CA GLU A 227 -13.09 -21.23 -14.86
C GLU A 227 -11.64 -21.53 -15.25
N ARG A 228 -10.68 -20.70 -14.82
CA ARG A 228 -9.24 -20.94 -15.07
C ARG A 228 -8.62 -22.01 -14.19
N LEU A 229 -9.28 -22.34 -13.07
CA LEU A 229 -8.88 -23.38 -12.11
C LEU A 229 -9.75 -24.62 -12.20
N THR A 230 -10.77 -24.60 -13.08
CA THR A 230 -11.74 -25.68 -13.24
C THR A 230 -11.86 -26.13 -14.69
N ASP A 231 -11.04 -25.59 -15.59
CA ASP A 231 -11.03 -26.00 -17.00
C ASP A 231 -10.34 -27.36 -17.19
N GLN A 232 -9.47 -27.74 -16.26
CA GLN A 232 -8.75 -29.01 -16.24
C GLN A 232 -9.29 -29.96 -15.18
N THR A 233 -9.11 -31.27 -15.42
CA THR A 233 -9.49 -32.32 -14.44
C THR A 233 -8.58 -32.30 -13.22
N GLU A 234 -7.33 -31.86 -13.40
CA GLU A 234 -6.33 -31.75 -12.35
C GLU A 234 -5.55 -30.45 -12.54
N GLU A 235 -5.29 -29.74 -11.44
CA GLU A 235 -4.50 -28.51 -11.39
C GLU A 235 -3.13 -28.77 -10.77
N LEU A 236 -2.11 -28.03 -11.21
CA LEU A 236 -0.79 -28.08 -10.59
C LEU A 236 -0.78 -27.21 -9.33
N VAL A 237 -0.47 -27.81 -8.19
CA VAL A 237 -0.26 -27.10 -6.92
C VAL A 237 1.20 -27.15 -6.51
N LEU A 238 1.68 -26.05 -5.95
CA LEU A 238 2.94 -25.97 -5.23
C LEU A 238 2.67 -25.96 -3.72
N PHE A 239 3.34 -26.85 -2.99
CA PHE A 239 3.22 -26.94 -1.52
C PHE A 239 4.59 -27.05 -0.87
N ASP A 240 4.71 -26.61 0.38
CA ASP A 240 5.93 -26.79 1.17
C ASP A 240 6.03 -28.26 1.65
N PRO A 241 7.11 -28.99 1.36
CA PRO A 241 7.24 -30.38 1.79
C PRO A 241 7.30 -30.56 3.31
N ASP A 242 7.73 -29.53 4.06
CA ASP A 242 7.81 -29.57 5.52
C ASP A 242 6.48 -29.13 6.19
N ASP A 243 5.63 -28.42 5.43
CA ASP A 243 4.27 -28.02 5.84
C ASP A 243 3.32 -28.05 4.62
N PRO A 244 2.70 -29.20 4.29
CA PRO A 244 1.86 -29.34 3.11
C PRO A 244 0.60 -28.46 3.10
N THR A 245 0.21 -27.87 4.24
CA THR A 245 -0.89 -26.89 4.29
C THR A 245 -0.47 -25.53 3.72
N TYR A 246 0.83 -25.28 3.66
CA TYR A 246 1.41 -24.12 3.01
C TYR A 246 1.56 -24.39 1.51
N GLY A 247 0.51 -24.09 0.74
CA GLY A 247 0.56 -24.22 -0.71
C GLY A 247 -0.34 -23.26 -1.46
N ALA A 248 -0.29 -23.34 -2.79
CA ALA A 248 -1.11 -22.57 -3.72
C ALA A 248 -1.15 -23.27 -5.10
N ALA A 249 -2.20 -23.02 -5.87
CA ALA A 249 -2.21 -23.38 -7.29
C ALA A 249 -1.13 -22.58 -8.04
N LEU A 250 -0.44 -23.21 -8.98
CA LEU A 250 0.68 -22.59 -9.69
C LEU A 250 0.23 -21.36 -10.49
N ASP A 251 -0.90 -21.46 -11.17
CA ASP A 251 -1.48 -20.43 -12.03
C ASP A 251 -2.11 -19.27 -11.25
N SER A 252 -2.48 -19.52 -9.98
CA SER A 252 -3.00 -18.52 -9.04
C SER A 252 -1.90 -17.70 -8.35
N LEU A 253 -0.63 -18.09 -8.49
CA LEU A 253 0.49 -17.30 -7.99
C LEU A 253 0.55 -15.93 -8.68
N PRO A 254 0.94 -14.85 -7.96
CA PRO A 254 1.14 -13.55 -8.57
C PRO A 254 2.13 -13.61 -9.74
N GLY A 255 1.88 -12.82 -10.79
CA GLY A 255 2.69 -12.85 -12.01
C GLY A 255 2.43 -14.06 -12.93
N SER A 256 1.54 -14.98 -12.54
CA SER A 256 1.10 -16.15 -13.32
C SER A 256 2.26 -16.92 -13.96
N PRO A 257 3.18 -17.47 -13.13
CA PRO A 257 4.26 -18.31 -13.62
C PRO A 257 3.69 -19.57 -14.29
N THR A 258 4.36 -20.03 -15.33
CA THR A 258 4.04 -21.29 -16.03
C THR A 258 5.26 -22.21 -16.06
N VAL A 259 5.03 -23.51 -16.17
CA VAL A 259 6.08 -24.52 -16.37
C VAL A 259 6.08 -24.90 -17.85
N ASP A 260 7.23 -24.78 -18.51
CA ASP A 260 7.37 -25.18 -19.91
C ASP A 260 7.54 -26.69 -20.08
N THR A 261 7.62 -27.16 -21.33
CA THR A 261 7.81 -28.60 -21.65
C THR A 261 9.13 -29.19 -21.15
N ALA A 262 10.12 -28.35 -20.82
CA ALA A 262 11.39 -28.76 -20.23
C ALA A 262 11.35 -28.72 -18.68
N GLY A 263 10.21 -28.37 -18.08
CA GLY A 263 10.08 -28.23 -16.63
C GLY A 263 10.60 -26.91 -16.07
N ALA A 264 10.96 -25.94 -16.92
CA ALA A 264 11.48 -24.66 -16.48
C ALA A 264 10.36 -23.63 -16.24
N LEU A 265 10.52 -22.83 -15.18
CA LEU A 265 9.60 -21.75 -14.83
C LEU A 265 9.76 -20.56 -15.78
N ARG A 266 8.65 -20.10 -16.36
CA ARG A 266 8.58 -18.93 -17.25
C ARG A 266 7.42 -18.00 -16.88
N LEU A 267 7.43 -16.80 -17.44
CA LEU A 267 6.28 -15.90 -17.45
C LEU A 267 5.47 -16.14 -18.72
N GLY A 268 4.15 -16.26 -18.59
CA GLY A 268 3.27 -16.79 -19.64
C GLY A 268 3.08 -15.94 -20.90
N SER A 269 3.60 -14.71 -20.99
CA SER A 269 3.25 -13.83 -22.13
C SER A 269 4.36 -12.93 -22.68
N SER A 270 5.35 -12.49 -21.90
CA SER A 270 6.51 -11.76 -22.46
C SER A 270 7.67 -11.63 -21.45
N PRO A 271 8.93 -11.52 -21.91
CA PRO A 271 10.06 -11.18 -21.03
C PRO A 271 9.93 -9.77 -20.42
N LEU A 272 9.16 -8.88 -21.05
CA LEU A 272 8.90 -7.53 -20.57
C LEU A 272 7.86 -7.48 -19.43
N ALA A 273 7.09 -8.54 -19.20
CA ALA A 273 6.09 -8.57 -18.13
C ALA A 273 6.70 -8.33 -16.75
N CYS A 274 7.93 -8.79 -16.52
CA CYS A 274 8.66 -8.52 -15.29
C CYS A 274 9.01 -7.02 -15.15
N LEU A 275 9.47 -6.38 -16.22
CA LEU A 275 9.78 -4.94 -16.19
C LEU A 275 8.50 -4.13 -15.96
N ALA A 276 7.40 -4.50 -16.61
CA ALA A 276 6.10 -3.87 -16.40
C ALA A 276 5.64 -3.93 -14.93
N ALA A 277 5.85 -5.06 -14.26
CA ALA A 277 5.50 -5.23 -12.84
C ALA A 277 6.28 -4.27 -11.90
N LEU A 278 7.44 -3.78 -12.32
CA LEU A 278 8.28 -2.86 -11.54
C LEU A 278 8.01 -1.38 -11.82
N VAL A 279 7.26 -1.04 -12.88
CA VAL A 279 7.02 0.35 -13.25
C VAL A 279 6.30 1.11 -12.14
N LEU A 280 5.17 0.60 -11.64
CA LEU A 280 4.41 1.27 -10.58
C LEU A 280 5.19 1.37 -9.26
N PRO A 281 5.79 0.29 -8.70
CA PRO A 281 6.64 0.40 -7.53
C PRO A 281 7.80 1.40 -7.72
N GLY A 282 8.49 1.32 -8.87
CA GLY A 282 9.63 2.16 -9.18
C GLY A 282 9.27 3.65 -9.27
N VAL A 283 8.21 3.99 -10.02
CA VAL A 283 7.73 5.37 -10.16
C VAL A 283 7.23 5.90 -8.81
N THR A 284 6.48 5.10 -8.04
CA THR A 284 5.99 5.51 -6.72
C THR A 284 7.15 5.80 -5.78
N LEU A 285 8.14 4.91 -5.66
CA LEU A 285 9.28 5.11 -4.76
C LEU A 285 10.14 6.29 -5.20
N LEU A 286 10.50 6.36 -6.49
CA LEU A 286 11.33 7.43 -7.03
C LEU A 286 10.64 8.80 -6.91
N GLY A 287 9.35 8.89 -7.25
CA GLY A 287 8.60 10.13 -7.16
C GLY A 287 8.51 10.67 -5.73
N ASN A 288 8.25 9.79 -4.76
CA ASN A 288 8.24 10.18 -3.35
C ASN A 288 9.65 10.55 -2.84
N ALA A 289 10.68 9.80 -3.22
CA ALA A 289 12.06 10.11 -2.85
C ALA A 289 12.50 11.48 -3.40
N LEU A 290 12.21 11.77 -4.68
CA LEU A 290 12.51 13.07 -5.30
C LEU A 290 11.74 14.20 -4.62
N TYR A 291 10.44 14.00 -4.33
CA TYR A 291 9.65 15.00 -3.61
C TYR A 291 10.26 15.35 -2.24
N LEU A 292 10.62 14.32 -1.46
CA LEU A 292 11.24 14.53 -0.14
C LEU A 292 12.63 15.18 -0.27
N PHE A 293 13.43 14.76 -1.26
CA PHE A 293 14.74 15.36 -1.53
C PHE A 293 14.61 16.86 -1.79
N PHE A 294 13.75 17.28 -2.72
CA PHE A 294 13.55 18.71 -2.99
C PHE A 294 12.99 19.44 -1.76
N ARG A 295 11.97 18.88 -1.09
CA ARG A 295 11.35 19.50 0.08
C ARG A 295 12.32 19.79 1.24
N PHE A 296 13.38 19.02 1.40
CA PHE A 296 14.35 19.19 2.50
C PHE A 296 15.69 19.78 2.09
N THR A 297 15.95 19.96 0.79
CA THR A 297 17.22 20.54 0.29
C THR A 297 17.07 21.92 -0.33
N THR A 298 15.87 22.32 -0.74
CA THR A 298 15.55 23.66 -1.27
C THR A 298 14.64 24.40 -0.31
#